data_AF-A0A495ID81-F1
#
_entry.id   AF-A0A495ID81-F1
#
_cell.length_a   1.000
_cell.length_b   1.000
_cell.length_c   1.000
_cell.angle_alpha   90.00
_cell.angle_beta   90.00
_cell.angle_gamma   90.00
#
_symmetry.space_group_name_H-M   'P 1'
#
loop_
_entity.id
_entity.type
_entity.pdbx_description
1 polymer ?
#
loop_
_entity_poly.entity_id
_entity_poly.type
_entity_poly.pdbx_seq_one_letter_code
_entity_poly.pdbx_strand_id
1 'polypeptide(L)'
;MFGKRLRGTDSPITRDTGFGVGAQVYVVDRFEDPTTPFPDGPTGFVVRHGGSAWGPVSVIGGSSRVWWIEFDTPQYTADLEGPLSRVQVPERYLRLAPPVGENDYLSY
;
A
#
# COMPACT_ATOMS: atom_id res chain seq x y z
N MET A 1 -32.43 18.66 25.79
CA MET A 1 -31.45 19.63 25.26
C MET A 1 -30.14 18.89 25.03
N PHE A 2 -29.63 18.87 23.79
CA PHE A 2 -28.26 18.53 23.33
C PHE A 2 -27.63 17.17 23.76
N GLY A 3 -26.91 16.41 22.93
CA GLY A 3 -26.21 16.75 21.69
C GLY A 3 -26.05 15.56 20.75
N LYS A 4 -25.82 15.92 19.48
CA LYS A 4 -25.62 15.05 18.32
C LYS A 4 -24.17 14.52 18.28
N ARG A 5 -23.97 13.54 17.38
CA ARG A 5 -22.71 13.06 16.76
C ARG A 5 -22.10 11.85 17.52
N LEU A 6 -21.70 10.73 16.90
CA LEU A 6 -21.44 10.37 15.51
C LEU A 6 -21.92 8.93 15.28
N ARG A 7 -22.57 8.68 14.14
CA ARG A 7 -22.70 7.33 13.58
C ARG A 7 -21.32 6.97 13.04
N GLY A 8 -20.43 6.58 13.93
CA GLY A 8 -19.14 6.00 13.62
C GLY A 8 -19.35 4.62 13.04
N THR A 9 -18.74 4.40 11.90
CA THR A 9 -18.70 3.16 11.14
C THR A 9 -17.97 2.07 11.91
N ASP A 10 -18.61 1.47 12.93
CA ASP A 10 -18.16 0.22 13.53
C ASP A 10 -18.50 -0.95 12.60
N SER A 11 -17.80 -1.01 11.47
CA SER A 11 -17.62 -2.27 10.76
C SER A 11 -16.33 -2.89 11.28
N PRO A 12 -16.35 -4.08 11.91
CA PRO A 12 -15.16 -4.73 12.48
C PRO A 12 -14.09 -5.12 11.43
N ILE A 13 -14.31 -4.77 10.16
CA ILE A 13 -13.39 -4.95 9.03
C ILE A 13 -12.45 -3.73 8.88
N THR A 14 -12.80 -2.57 9.44
CA THR A 14 -12.02 -1.34 9.37
C THR A 14 -11.31 -1.10 10.70
N ARG A 15 -10.36 -1.97 11.08
CA ARG A 15 -9.29 -1.51 11.97
C ARG A 15 -8.41 -0.58 11.12
N ASP A 16 -8.18 0.63 11.63
CA ASP A 16 -7.45 1.73 10.99
C ASP A 16 -6.08 1.28 10.45
N THR A 17 -6.02 0.80 9.21
CA THR A 17 -4.76 0.49 8.51
C THR A 17 -4.15 1.74 7.87
N GLY A 18 -4.84 2.89 7.91
CA GLY A 18 -4.41 4.14 7.28
C GLY A 18 -4.46 4.13 5.75
N PHE A 19 -4.42 2.96 5.10
CA PHE A 19 -4.55 2.79 3.66
C PHE A 19 -6.02 2.72 3.21
N GLY A 20 -6.34 3.46 2.15
CA GLY A 20 -7.64 3.44 1.48
C GLY A 20 -7.48 3.55 -0.04
N VAL A 21 -8.54 3.26 -0.79
CA VAL A 21 -8.55 3.48 -2.25
C VAL A 21 -8.25 4.96 -2.55
N GLY A 22 -7.32 5.20 -3.47
CA GLY A 22 -6.79 6.52 -3.82
C GLY A 22 -5.57 6.94 -3.01
N ALA A 23 -5.15 6.18 -1.98
CA ALA A 23 -3.93 6.48 -1.24
C ALA A 23 -2.70 6.28 -2.13
N GLN A 24 -1.83 7.29 -2.16
CA GLN A 24 -0.49 7.17 -2.75
C GLN A 24 0.40 6.39 -1.78
N VAL A 25 1.11 5.41 -2.33
CA VAL A 25 1.96 4.51 -1.57
C VAL A 25 3.28 4.29 -2.27
N TYR A 26 4.29 3.90 -1.51
CA TYR A 26 5.47 3.25 -2.05
C TYR A 26 5.55 1.82 -1.53
N VAL A 27 6.06 0.93 -2.37
CA VAL A 27 6.43 -0.43 -1.94
C VAL A 27 7.81 -0.34 -1.30
N VAL A 28 8.02 -1.00 -0.17
CA VAL A 28 9.35 -1.05 0.47
C VAL A 28 10.35 -1.73 -0.46
N ASP A 29 11.57 -1.18 -0.49
CA ASP A 29 12.67 -1.72 -1.29
C ASP A 29 13.40 -2.86 -0.56
N ARG A 30 14.39 -3.45 -1.24
CA ARG A 30 15.17 -4.57 -0.69
C ARG A 30 16.09 -4.18 0.47
N PHE A 31 16.39 -2.90 0.64
CA PHE A 31 17.17 -2.42 1.77
C PHE A 31 16.32 -2.33 3.04
N GLU A 32 15.02 -2.02 2.91
CA GLU A 32 14.06 -2.01 4.01
C GLU A 32 13.55 -3.42 4.35
N ASP A 33 13.15 -4.23 3.37
CA ASP A 33 12.75 -5.63 3.56
C ASP A 33 13.32 -6.51 2.43
N PRO A 34 14.31 -7.39 2.69
CA PRO A 34 14.93 -8.23 1.66
C PRO A 34 13.96 -9.24 1.03
N THR A 35 12.78 -9.46 1.63
CA THR A 35 11.73 -10.33 1.10
C THR A 35 10.75 -9.61 0.17
N THR A 36 10.91 -8.31 -0.05
CA THR A 36 10.09 -7.59 -1.02
C THR A 36 10.36 -8.12 -2.44
N PRO A 37 9.32 -8.23 -3.29
CA PRO A 37 9.49 -8.58 -4.69
C PRO A 37 10.05 -7.43 -5.54
N PHE A 38 10.06 -6.19 -5.03
CA PHE A 38 10.46 -5.00 -5.81
C PHE A 38 11.81 -4.43 -5.35
N PRO A 39 12.83 -4.39 -6.22
CA PRO A 39 14.17 -3.97 -5.82
C PRO A 39 14.27 -2.49 -5.47
N ASP A 40 13.54 -1.62 -6.19
CA ASP A 40 13.75 -0.16 -6.19
C ASP A 40 12.66 0.65 -5.48
N GLY A 41 11.75 -0.04 -4.76
CA GLY A 41 10.70 0.60 -3.98
C GLY A 41 9.73 1.49 -4.79
N PRO A 42 9.01 0.94 -5.78
CA PRO A 42 8.18 1.73 -6.70
C PRO A 42 6.99 2.41 -6.02
N THR A 43 6.56 3.52 -6.61
CA THR A 43 5.39 4.29 -6.19
C THR A 43 4.15 3.99 -7.02
N GLY A 44 2.99 4.17 -6.41
CA GLY A 44 1.71 4.03 -7.08
C GLY A 44 0.52 4.35 -6.19
N PHE A 45 -0.66 3.95 -6.63
CA PHE A 45 -1.91 4.21 -5.93
C PHE A 45 -2.66 2.91 -5.61
N VAL A 46 -3.29 2.89 -4.44
CA VAL A 46 -4.27 1.84 -4.10
C VAL A 46 -5.52 2.03 -4.95
N VAL A 47 -5.83 1.07 -5.83
CA VAL A 47 -7.01 1.16 -6.71
C VAL A 47 -8.20 0.35 -6.20
N ARG A 48 -7.96 -0.68 -5.39
CA ARG A 48 -9.01 -1.45 -4.69
C ARG A 48 -8.40 -2.39 -3.64
N HIS A 49 -9.26 -2.92 -2.78
CA HIS A 49 -8.93 -4.06 -1.93
C HIS A 49 -8.57 -5.29 -2.79
N GLY A 50 -7.53 -6.01 -2.39
CA GLY A 50 -7.16 -7.31 -2.94
C GLY A 50 -8.02 -8.43 -2.36
N GLY A 51 -7.85 -9.64 -2.91
CA GLY A 51 -8.39 -10.85 -2.30
C GLY A 51 -7.55 -11.28 -1.09
N SER A 52 -8.08 -12.17 -0.26
CA SER A 52 -7.24 -12.87 0.73
C SER A 52 -6.13 -13.63 0.00
N ALA A 53 -4.89 -13.47 0.45
CA ALA A 53 -3.74 -14.23 -0.04
C ALA A 53 -3.86 -15.72 0.34
N TRP A 54 -4.76 -16.46 -0.31
CA TRP A 54 -4.78 -17.92 -0.27
C TRP A 54 -3.83 -18.47 -1.34
N GLY A 55 -2.53 -18.19 -1.16
CA GLY A 55 -1.46 -19.03 -1.70
C GLY A 55 -0.93 -19.92 -0.58
N PRO A 56 -0.35 -21.11 -0.85
CA PRO A 56 0.07 -22.08 0.17
C PRO A 56 1.25 -21.62 1.05
N VAL A 57 1.58 -20.33 1.04
CA VAL A 57 2.67 -19.73 1.76
C VAL A 57 2.08 -18.67 2.69
N SER A 58 1.30 -19.15 3.67
CA SER A 58 1.14 -18.42 4.93
C SER A 58 2.50 -18.42 5.63
N VAL A 59 3.38 -17.50 5.25
CA VAL A 59 4.51 -17.17 6.12
C VAL A 59 3.94 -16.31 7.23
N ILE A 60 3.82 -16.93 8.40
CA ILE A 60 3.97 -16.33 9.72
C ILE A 60 4.67 -14.97 9.59
N GLY A 61 3.92 -13.86 9.59
CA GLY A 61 4.50 -12.55 9.27
C GLY A 61 3.52 -11.45 8.82
N GLY A 62 2.45 -11.21 9.57
CA GLY A 62 2.09 -9.81 9.87
C GLY A 62 1.01 -9.07 9.07
N SER A 63 0.59 -9.49 7.86
CA SER A 63 -0.62 -8.90 7.27
C SER A 63 -1.40 -9.84 6.37
N SER A 64 -2.67 -10.06 6.72
CA SER A 64 -3.65 -10.78 5.89
C SER A 64 -4.26 -9.90 4.80
N ARG A 65 -3.93 -8.60 4.78
CA ARG A 65 -4.51 -7.62 3.86
C ARG A 65 -3.60 -7.42 2.66
N VAL A 66 -4.24 -7.42 1.50
CA VAL A 66 -3.60 -7.25 0.20
C VAL A 66 -4.32 -6.12 -0.51
N TRP A 67 -3.57 -5.33 -1.26
CA TRP A 67 -4.08 -4.18 -2.02
C TRP A 67 -3.69 -4.30 -3.47
N TRP A 68 -4.59 -3.91 -4.37
CA TRP A 68 -4.23 -3.70 -5.76
C TRP A 68 -3.58 -2.33 -5.90
N ILE A 69 -2.32 -2.32 -6.35
CA ILE A 69 -1.55 -1.12 -6.60
C ILE A 69 -1.41 -0.94 -8.10
N GLU A 70 -1.70 0.26 -8.59
CA GLU A 70 -1.36 0.71 -9.93
C GLU A 70 -0.12 1.59 -9.84
N PHE A 71 0.95 1.21 -10.54
CA PHE A 71 2.23 1.89 -10.48
C PHE A 71 2.30 3.08 -11.42
N ASP A 72 3.02 4.12 -11.02
CA ASP A 72 3.22 5.34 -11.83
C ASP A 72 4.01 5.03 -13.12
N THR A 73 4.90 4.03 -13.05
CA THR A 73 5.64 3.49 -14.18
C THR A 73 5.56 1.96 -14.12
N PRO A 74 5.44 1.22 -15.24
CA PRO A 74 5.44 -0.23 -15.20
C PRO A 74 6.73 -0.81 -14.59
N GLN A 75 6.59 -1.77 -13.68
CA GLN A 75 7.69 -2.27 -12.84
C GLN A 75 8.11 -3.68 -13.20
N TYR A 76 9.37 -4.01 -12.90
CA TYR A 76 9.86 -5.38 -12.92
C TYR A 76 10.10 -5.88 -11.50
N THR A 77 9.87 -7.16 -11.26
CA THR A 77 10.26 -7.80 -10.01
C THR A 77 11.76 -8.08 -9.98
N ALA A 78 12.23 -8.41 -8.79
CA ALA A 78 13.46 -9.12 -8.50
C ALA A 78 13.91 -10.16 -9.53
N ASP A 79 12.95 -10.96 -10.01
CA ASP A 79 13.17 -12.10 -10.90
C ASP A 79 12.98 -11.72 -12.38
N LEU A 80 12.95 -10.40 -12.67
CA LEU A 80 12.72 -9.82 -13.99
C LEU A 80 11.35 -10.13 -14.58
N GLU A 81 10.33 -10.37 -13.73
CA GLU A 81 8.95 -10.50 -14.16
C GLU A 81 8.31 -9.13 -14.36
N GLY A 82 7.72 -8.89 -15.54
CA GLY A 82 7.08 -7.63 -15.89
C GLY A 82 7.10 -7.35 -17.40
N PRO A 83 6.79 -6.11 -17.82
CA PRO A 83 6.48 -4.95 -16.98
C PRO A 83 5.06 -5.02 -16.39
N LEU A 84 4.96 -4.85 -15.07
CA LEU A 84 3.70 -4.86 -14.32
C LEU A 84 3.22 -3.43 -14.15
N SER A 85 2.09 -3.07 -14.76
CA SER A 85 1.40 -1.81 -14.49
C SER A 85 0.55 -1.86 -13.21
N ARG A 86 0.15 -3.07 -12.81
CA ARG A 86 -0.73 -3.28 -11.66
C ARG A 86 -0.51 -4.65 -11.02
N VAL A 87 -0.44 -4.71 -9.70
CA VAL A 87 -0.22 -5.98 -8.96
C VAL A 87 -0.90 -5.96 -7.59
N GLN A 88 -1.09 -7.14 -7.01
CA GLN A 88 -1.50 -7.29 -5.61
C GLN A 88 -0.27 -7.26 -4.69
N VAL A 89 -0.26 -6.33 -3.74
CA VAL A 89 0.83 -6.17 -2.78
C VAL A 89 0.30 -6.34 -1.34
N PRO A 90 0.91 -7.22 -0.53
CA PRO A 90 0.63 -7.29 0.91
C PRO A 90 0.88 -5.96 1.61
N GLU A 91 -0.03 -5.56 2.51
CA GLU A 91 0.05 -4.27 3.22
C GLU A 91 1.36 -4.08 3.99
N ARG A 92 1.99 -5.17 4.47
CA ARG A 92 3.30 -5.13 5.14
C ARG A 92 4.41 -4.50 4.29
N TYR A 93 4.31 -4.60 2.96
CA TYR A 93 5.25 -4.01 2.02
C TYR A 93 4.85 -2.61 1.58
N LEU A 94 3.75 -2.06 2.09
CA LEU A 94 3.27 -0.74 1.72
C LEU A 94 3.55 0.28 2.81
N ARG A 95 3.84 1.50 2.37
CA ARG A 95 3.96 2.68 3.21
C ARG A 95 3.21 3.82 2.53
N LEU A 96 2.55 4.67 3.30
CA LEU A 96 1.93 5.87 2.76
C LEU A 96 3.04 6.78 2.24
N ALA A 97 2.89 7.28 1.01
CA ALA A 97 3.78 8.31 0.53
C ALA A 97 3.64 9.56 1.42
N PRO A 98 4.73 10.29 1.71
CA PRO A 98 4.64 11.56 2.42
C PRO A 98 3.65 12.49 1.69
N PRO A 99 2.80 13.24 2.40
CA PRO A 99 2.01 14.27 1.77
C PRO A 99 2.96 15.28 1.12
N VAL A 100 2.71 15.63 -0.14
CA VAL A 100 3.45 16.73 -0.79
C VAL A 100 3.11 18.00 -0.01
N GLY A 101 4.05 18.46 0.82
CA GLY A 101 3.88 19.70 1.56
C GLY A 101 3.84 20.88 0.59
N GLU A 102 2.91 21.81 0.79
CA GLU A 102 2.76 23.04 -0.01
C GLU A 102 4.01 23.97 0.06
N ASN A 103 5.01 23.64 0.88
CA ASN A 103 6.14 24.50 1.23
C ASN A 103 7.47 24.19 0.53
N ASP A 104 7.55 23.20 -0.37
CA ASP A 104 8.82 22.90 -1.09
C ASP A 104 9.15 23.91 -2.21
N TYR A 105 8.36 24.98 -2.37
CA TYR A 105 8.57 26.03 -3.37
C TYR A 105 9.45 27.22 -2.89
N LEU A 106 10.00 27.20 -1.67
CA LEU A 106 10.66 28.37 -1.06
C LEU A 106 12.14 28.19 -0.68
N SER A 107 12.90 27.41 -1.43
CA SER A 107 14.37 27.40 -1.31
C SER A 107 15.00 27.80 -2.65
N TYR A 108 15.30 29.10 -2.78
CA TYR A 108 16.20 29.67 -3.79
C TYR A 108 17.61 29.83 -3.22
#